data_AF-A0A4R0TF53-F1
#
_entry.id   AF-A0A4R0TF53-F1
#
_cell.length_a   1.000
_cell.length_b   1.000
_cell.length_c   1.000
_cell.angle_alpha   90.00
_cell.angle_beta   90.00
_cell.angle_gamma   90.00
#
_symmetry.space_group_name_H-M   'P 1'
#
loop_
_entity.id
_entity.type
_entity.pdbx_description
1 polymer ?
#
loop_
_entity_poly.entity_id
_entity_poly.type
_entity_poly.pdbx_seq_one_letter_code
_entity_poly.pdbx_strand_id
1 'polypeptide(L)'
;MITNFDSTEQSQEWNDLVKQYPAYPSIRNLWCRTDTYRPCERLLNDYTDIATHFAGIVRTAYMYCPKIMLTEAQLLDGLFFLALGPTAVNGVLGKSYKDGPAIIVSGRHPTLEDCLVAFTTKSIEDVKEDAQKAAEQENETILPEDLVCAGTEEQLTVRPLEYCVFGTTVTWNQALGLNSRFYTEFTNRLKHAHETGELKSTIIAEMYAQLLYGAEADGDASDWYGAAIEDRCRFLGQRWQEWIDAEKQGLVLYENQNDASVKELTKSKGFVPYFEANARDCAEVLRKQFHLRDLAGAANTGSSGGNDTTVTFAQTLQAIAKMPKRTDARMCIDRAVELPEGKPALRETETDEETVDESVDGSTGKWFGKSVGKVGKVEKPEMSRQLLRDWYQFVYQKTMAQHLGAYLVAVSAPNNSFARLAGDRSSRSSLVLNGSITKQLGKMPFVLFATFCYQSQPVIEAWRKCNADTSKRIQKINTRNVAYAVEQACQQKSLKGDGIDMLWSALVAGVLALLSALSDNVWFNGKSPIWLVVMVAWFIGIVPNLIDIAKWLLGVRSSFKTVVYLE
;
A
#
# COMPACT_ATOMS: atom_id res chain seq x y z
N MET A 1 -1.02 -4.97 11.07
CA MET A 1 -0.43 -5.09 9.73
C MET A 1 -1.14 -4.15 8.77
N ILE A 2 -0.46 -3.70 7.72
CA ILE A 2 -1.03 -2.78 6.71
C ILE A 2 -0.98 -3.44 5.34
N THR A 3 -2.06 -3.37 4.56
CA THR A 3 -2.13 -3.98 3.22
C THR A 3 -1.13 -3.35 2.25
N ASN A 4 -0.95 -2.03 2.32
CA ASN A 4 -0.01 -1.25 1.50
C ASN A 4 1.45 -1.66 1.70
N PHE A 5 1.78 -2.41 2.76
CA PHE A 5 3.14 -2.82 3.08
C PHE A 5 3.55 -4.16 2.46
N ASP A 6 2.66 -4.84 1.73
CA ASP A 6 3.11 -5.96 0.89
C ASP A 6 4.10 -5.48 -0.18
N SER A 7 5.14 -6.26 -0.45
CA SER A 7 6.21 -5.82 -1.35
C SER A 7 5.70 -5.59 -2.79
N THR A 8 4.73 -6.39 -3.25
CA THR A 8 4.12 -6.21 -4.57
C THR A 8 3.26 -4.95 -4.62
N GLU A 9 2.49 -4.70 -3.55
CA GLU A 9 1.71 -3.46 -3.39
C GLU A 9 2.62 -2.23 -3.37
N GLN A 10 3.71 -2.27 -2.59
CA GLN A 10 4.70 -1.19 -2.53
C GLN A 10 5.35 -0.93 -3.90
N SER A 11 5.71 -1.99 -4.64
CA SER A 11 6.32 -1.84 -5.96
C SER A 11 5.35 -1.25 -6.98
N GLN A 12 4.08 -1.66 -6.95
CA GLN A 12 3.05 -1.07 -7.80
C GLN A 12 2.82 0.41 -7.45
N GLU A 13 2.64 0.72 -6.16
CA GLU A 13 2.42 2.11 -5.68
C GLU A 13 3.60 3.00 -6.04
N TRP A 14 4.83 2.52 -5.83
CA TRP A 14 6.04 3.24 -6.21
C TRP A 14 6.05 3.55 -7.70
N ASN A 15 5.86 2.53 -8.55
CA ASN A 15 5.86 2.70 -10.00
C ASN A 15 4.77 3.67 -10.46
N ASP A 16 3.60 3.68 -9.82
CA ASP A 16 2.53 4.61 -10.18
C ASP A 16 2.84 6.05 -9.77
N LEU A 17 3.47 6.27 -8.60
CA LEU A 17 3.89 7.60 -8.16
C LEU A 17 5.00 8.19 -9.04
N VAL A 18 6.02 7.40 -9.34
CA VAL A 18 7.22 7.87 -10.02
C VAL A 18 7.08 8.01 -11.54
N LYS A 19 6.11 7.33 -12.16
CA LYS A 19 5.79 7.45 -13.60
C LYS A 19 5.51 8.89 -14.03
N GLN A 20 5.09 9.76 -13.11
CA GLN A 20 4.82 11.16 -13.40
C GLN A 20 6.08 12.03 -13.53
N TYR A 21 7.26 11.49 -13.15
CA TYR A 21 8.50 12.26 -13.12
C TYR A 21 9.37 12.08 -14.36
N PRO A 22 9.90 13.20 -14.92
CA PRO A 22 10.92 13.11 -15.96
C PRO A 22 12.20 12.48 -15.37
N ALA A 23 12.82 11.58 -16.14
CA ALA A 23 14.03 10.84 -15.75
C ALA A 23 13.87 9.88 -14.55
N TYR A 24 12.71 9.21 -14.43
CA TYR A 24 12.53 8.10 -13.49
C TYR A 24 13.57 6.97 -13.70
N PRO A 25 14.43 6.66 -12.72
CA PRO A 25 15.30 5.49 -12.81
C PRO A 25 14.45 4.23 -12.68
N SER A 26 14.74 3.20 -13.48
CA SER A 26 14.14 1.88 -13.26
C SER A 26 14.41 1.40 -11.82
N ILE A 27 13.51 0.59 -11.24
CA ILE A 27 13.71 -0.01 -9.92
C ILE A 27 15.07 -0.71 -9.83
N ARG A 28 15.46 -1.37 -10.92
CA ARG A 28 16.75 -2.04 -11.09
C ARG A 28 17.93 -1.08 -10.85
N ASN A 29 17.86 0.14 -11.36
CA ASN A 29 18.94 1.14 -11.25
C ASN A 29 18.94 1.89 -9.91
N LEU A 30 17.86 1.79 -9.13
CA LEU A 30 17.64 2.55 -7.90
C LEU A 30 18.76 2.33 -6.86
N TRP A 31 19.29 1.12 -6.79
CA TRP A 31 20.19 0.68 -5.73
C TRP A 31 21.67 0.93 -5.98
N CYS A 32 22.00 1.50 -7.15
CA CYS A 32 23.36 1.85 -7.46
C CYS A 32 23.83 2.99 -6.55
N ARG A 33 25.05 2.88 -6.03
CA ARG A 33 25.68 3.95 -5.26
C ARG A 33 27.15 4.06 -5.54
N THR A 34 27.50 5.17 -6.20
CA THR A 34 28.87 5.65 -6.39
C THR A 34 29.03 7.04 -5.77
N ASP A 35 30.22 7.62 -5.92
CA ASP A 35 30.48 9.00 -5.48
C ASP A 35 29.65 10.02 -6.26
N THR A 36 29.35 9.75 -7.53
CA THR A 36 28.68 10.68 -8.45
C THR A 36 27.29 10.25 -8.88
N TYR A 37 26.88 9.00 -8.63
CA TYR A 37 25.61 8.44 -9.03
C TYR A 37 24.86 7.82 -7.85
N ARG A 38 23.73 8.45 -7.49
CA ARG A 38 22.90 8.12 -6.31
C ARG A 38 21.40 8.27 -6.65
N PRO A 39 20.87 7.45 -7.57
CA PRO A 39 19.53 7.62 -8.13
C PRO A 39 18.42 7.60 -7.09
N CYS A 40 18.44 6.67 -6.12
CA CYS A 40 17.41 6.63 -5.07
C CYS A 40 17.42 7.88 -4.19
N GLU A 41 18.59 8.26 -3.67
CA GLU A 41 18.74 9.42 -2.81
C GLU A 41 18.35 10.71 -3.55
N ARG A 42 18.73 10.86 -4.84
CA ARG A 42 18.32 11.99 -5.67
C ARG A 42 16.81 12.02 -5.89
N LEU A 43 16.21 10.90 -6.30
CA LEU A 43 14.77 10.80 -6.53
C LEU A 43 13.96 11.23 -5.29
N LEU A 44 14.34 10.73 -4.11
CA LEU A 44 13.65 11.06 -2.86
C LEU A 44 13.86 12.52 -2.41
N ASN A 45 15.00 13.13 -2.76
CA ASN A 45 15.28 14.53 -2.45
C ASN A 45 14.56 15.49 -3.41
N ASP A 46 14.53 15.15 -4.71
CA ASP A 46 13.91 15.96 -5.74
C ASP A 46 12.38 15.90 -5.65
N TYR A 47 11.83 14.74 -5.27
CA TYR A 47 10.39 14.46 -5.22
C TYR A 47 9.95 14.04 -3.81
N THR A 48 9.78 15.04 -2.93
CA THR A 48 9.42 14.84 -1.51
C THR A 48 8.01 14.29 -1.29
N ASP A 49 7.16 14.32 -2.31
CA ASP A 49 5.80 13.77 -2.30
C ASP A 49 5.81 12.23 -2.17
N ILE A 50 6.86 11.55 -2.65
CA ILE A 50 7.03 10.09 -2.49
C ILE A 50 7.11 9.75 -0.99
N ALA A 51 7.97 10.46 -0.26
CA ALA A 51 8.10 10.30 1.19
C ALA A 51 6.83 10.76 1.93
N THR A 52 6.19 11.82 1.44
CA THR A 52 4.92 12.36 1.98
C THR A 52 3.77 11.36 1.85
N HIS A 53 3.68 10.66 0.72
CA HIS A 53 2.69 9.62 0.47
C HIS A 53 2.85 8.48 1.47
N PHE A 54 4.07 7.94 1.57
CA PHE A 54 4.37 6.88 2.53
C PHE A 54 4.13 7.33 3.98
N ALA A 55 4.48 8.58 4.32
CA ALA A 55 4.22 9.15 5.62
C ALA A 55 2.73 9.18 5.96
N GLY A 56 1.87 9.53 4.99
CA GLY A 56 0.42 9.49 5.16
C GLY A 56 -0.07 8.10 5.51
N ILE A 57 0.41 7.06 4.82
CA ILE A 57 0.06 5.66 5.07
C ILE A 57 0.41 5.25 6.50
N VAL A 58 1.69 5.42 6.86
CA VAL A 58 2.24 5.01 8.16
C VAL A 58 1.54 5.75 9.30
N ARG A 59 1.37 7.08 9.20
CA ARG A 59 0.73 7.91 10.23
C ARG A 59 -0.74 7.57 10.42
N THR A 60 -1.47 7.34 9.33
CA THR A 60 -2.89 6.97 9.40
C THR A 60 -3.06 5.68 10.18
N ALA A 61 -2.25 4.67 9.89
CA ALA A 61 -2.30 3.41 10.63
C ALA A 61 -1.83 3.57 12.07
N TYR A 62 -0.77 4.36 12.32
CA TYR A 62 -0.26 4.63 13.67
C TYR A 62 -1.30 5.28 14.60
N MET A 63 -2.14 6.18 14.06
CA MET A 63 -3.23 6.77 14.84
C MET A 63 -4.16 5.69 15.40
N TYR A 64 -4.41 4.61 14.67
CA TYR A 64 -5.23 3.50 15.14
C TYR A 64 -4.42 2.46 15.95
N CYS A 65 -3.32 1.96 15.40
CA CYS A 65 -2.45 0.98 16.03
C CYS A 65 -1.07 1.59 16.29
N PRO A 66 -0.70 1.88 17.55
CA PRO A 66 0.61 2.47 17.87
C PRO A 66 1.80 1.50 17.67
N LYS A 67 1.50 0.22 17.43
CA LYS A 67 2.45 -0.82 17.06
C LYS A 67 2.07 -1.35 15.68
N ILE A 68 2.97 -1.19 14.73
CA ILE A 68 2.80 -1.57 13.34
C ILE A 68 3.67 -2.79 13.06
N MET A 69 2.99 -3.91 12.81
CA MET A 69 3.64 -5.17 12.50
C MET A 69 3.85 -5.34 10.99
N LEU A 70 5.05 -5.79 10.63
CA LEU A 70 5.53 -6.17 9.31
C LEU A 70 5.99 -7.63 9.33
N THR A 71 5.89 -8.34 8.21
CA THR A 71 6.64 -9.59 8.03
C THR A 71 8.06 -9.32 7.55
N GLU A 72 8.93 -10.34 7.60
CA GLU A 72 10.29 -10.23 7.06
C GLU A 72 10.28 -9.84 5.56
N ALA A 73 9.35 -10.39 4.77
CA ALA A 73 9.25 -10.09 3.34
C ALA A 73 8.79 -8.65 3.06
N GLN A 74 7.83 -8.14 3.85
CA GLN A 74 7.33 -6.76 3.72
C GLN A 74 8.42 -5.71 3.97
N LEU A 75 9.42 -6.05 4.78
CA LEU A 75 10.57 -5.20 5.04
C LEU A 75 11.70 -5.41 4.02
N LEU A 76 12.13 -6.66 3.83
CA LEU A 76 13.34 -7.01 3.08
C LEU A 76 13.18 -6.91 1.57
N ASP A 77 11.94 -6.90 1.07
CA ASP A 77 11.56 -6.68 -0.33
C ASP A 77 10.67 -5.42 -0.49
N GLY A 78 10.48 -4.67 0.59
CA GLY A 78 9.61 -3.49 0.63
C GLY A 78 10.29 -2.24 0.08
N LEU A 79 9.87 -1.81 -1.11
CA LEU A 79 10.51 -0.72 -1.85
C LEU A 79 10.57 0.60 -1.05
N PHE A 80 9.48 1.00 -0.38
CA PHE A 80 9.48 2.23 0.43
C PHE A 80 10.33 2.11 1.69
N PHE A 81 10.25 0.97 2.39
CA PHE A 81 11.04 0.73 3.60
C PHE A 81 12.54 0.75 3.31
N LEU A 82 12.95 0.18 2.18
CA LEU A 82 14.36 0.12 1.77
C LEU A 82 14.83 1.45 1.17
N ALA A 83 14.01 2.14 0.39
CA ALA A 83 14.38 3.44 -0.18
C ALA A 83 14.56 4.51 0.93
N LEU A 84 13.64 4.57 1.89
CA LEU A 84 13.66 5.57 2.98
C LEU A 84 14.60 5.16 4.13
N GLY A 85 14.65 3.87 4.45
CA GLY A 85 15.42 3.32 5.57
C GLY A 85 14.82 3.59 6.96
N PRO A 86 15.36 2.95 8.01
CA PRO A 86 14.76 2.92 9.33
C PRO A 86 14.70 4.30 10.00
N THR A 87 15.69 5.17 9.78
CA THR A 87 15.73 6.51 10.38
C THR A 87 14.60 7.39 9.86
N ALA A 88 14.39 7.42 8.54
CA ALA A 88 13.32 8.22 7.96
C ALA A 88 11.94 7.64 8.31
N VAL A 89 11.77 6.32 8.28
CA VAL A 89 10.50 5.67 8.65
C VAL A 89 10.14 5.90 10.12
N ASN A 90 11.09 5.76 11.05
CA ASN A 90 10.86 6.11 12.45
C ASN A 90 10.66 7.63 12.63
N GLY A 91 11.39 8.43 11.86
CA GLY A 91 11.24 9.88 11.81
C GLY A 91 9.83 10.29 11.39
N VAL A 92 9.17 9.61 10.46
CA VAL A 92 7.78 9.92 10.07
C VAL A 92 6.82 9.87 11.27
N LEU A 93 7.07 9.00 12.25
CA LEU A 93 6.15 8.68 13.34
C LEU A 93 6.16 9.65 14.54
N GLY A 94 6.97 10.71 14.53
CA GLY A 94 6.92 11.69 15.63
C GLY A 94 7.63 11.24 16.92
N LYS A 95 8.24 10.05 16.94
CA LYS A 95 8.59 9.38 18.20
C LYS A 95 9.90 9.82 18.82
N SER A 96 9.91 9.85 20.15
CA SER A 96 11.13 9.89 20.96
C SER A 96 11.64 8.47 21.22
N TYR A 97 12.94 8.33 21.49
CA TYR A 97 13.56 7.07 21.91
C TYR A 97 12.91 6.46 23.18
N LYS A 98 12.13 7.25 23.94
CA LYS A 98 11.40 6.80 25.13
C LYS A 98 10.08 6.08 24.84
N ASP A 99 9.52 6.24 23.64
CA ASP A 99 8.18 5.73 23.30
C ASP A 99 8.17 4.26 22.84
N GLY A 100 9.34 3.61 22.88
CA GLY A 100 9.58 2.26 22.39
C GLY A 100 9.39 2.10 20.87
N PRO A 101 9.78 0.94 20.31
CA PRO A 101 9.66 0.68 18.88
C PRO A 101 8.18 0.68 18.46
N ALA A 102 7.85 1.48 17.45
CA ALA A 102 6.54 1.43 16.80
C ALA A 102 6.48 0.35 15.72
N ILE A 103 7.61 0.06 15.09
CA ILE A 103 7.73 -0.97 14.06
C ILE A 103 8.12 -2.29 14.72
N ILE A 104 7.35 -3.33 14.41
CA ILE A 104 7.60 -4.71 14.81
C ILE A 104 7.80 -5.51 13.54
N VAL A 105 8.91 -6.24 13.45
CA VAL A 105 9.19 -7.15 12.33
C VAL A 105 9.05 -8.56 12.84
N SER A 106 8.05 -9.27 12.35
CA SER A 106 7.81 -10.66 12.69
C SER A 106 8.49 -11.55 11.64
N GLY A 107 9.39 -12.43 12.07
CA GLY A 107 10.15 -13.32 11.19
C GLY A 107 10.18 -14.76 11.67
N ARG A 108 10.51 -15.67 10.75
CA ARG A 108 10.55 -17.12 11.03
C ARG A 108 11.90 -17.64 11.50
N HIS A 109 12.94 -16.83 11.45
CA HIS A 109 14.30 -17.22 11.84
C HIS A 109 14.69 -16.60 13.20
N PRO A 110 15.80 -17.02 13.83
CA PRO A 110 16.18 -16.50 15.15
C PRO A 110 16.43 -14.99 15.18
N THR A 111 16.97 -14.43 14.09
CA THR A 111 17.27 -13.00 13.97
C THR A 111 16.75 -12.41 12.67
N LEU A 112 16.69 -11.07 12.59
CA LEU A 112 16.37 -10.37 11.35
C LEU A 112 17.44 -10.59 10.27
N GLU A 113 18.71 -10.71 10.65
CA GLU A 113 19.81 -11.03 9.74
C GLU A 113 19.64 -12.44 9.15
N ASP A 114 19.25 -13.43 9.97
CA ASP A 114 18.98 -14.78 9.48
C ASP A 114 17.75 -14.82 8.57
N CYS A 115 16.75 -13.96 8.82
CA CYS A 115 15.63 -13.78 7.91
C CYS A 115 16.09 -13.24 6.54
N LEU A 116 17.02 -12.28 6.51
CA LEU A 116 17.60 -11.78 5.25
C LEU A 116 18.28 -12.91 4.49
N VAL A 117 19.11 -13.70 5.15
CA VAL A 117 19.79 -14.86 4.53
C VAL A 117 18.76 -15.84 3.96
N ALA A 118 17.76 -16.25 4.75
CA ALA A 118 16.77 -17.22 4.30
C ALA A 118 15.78 -16.67 3.25
N PHE A 119 15.57 -15.36 3.22
CA PHE A 119 14.74 -14.69 2.21
C PHE A 119 15.44 -14.63 0.85
N THR A 120 16.76 -14.48 0.84
CA THR A 120 17.56 -14.23 -0.38
C THR A 120 18.30 -15.46 -0.90
N THR A 121 18.57 -16.43 -0.04
CA THR A 121 19.42 -17.58 -0.35
C THR A 121 18.68 -18.90 -0.15
N LYS A 122 19.17 -19.94 -0.84
CA LYS A 122 18.68 -21.31 -0.71
C LYS A 122 19.80 -22.30 -1.12
N SER A 123 19.78 -23.53 -0.60
CA SER A 123 20.73 -24.56 -1.05
C SER A 123 20.44 -24.96 -2.50
N ILE A 124 21.48 -25.40 -3.22
CA ILE A 124 21.33 -25.91 -4.59
C ILE A 124 20.43 -27.14 -4.61
N GLU A 125 20.54 -28.01 -3.61
CA GLU A 125 19.64 -29.17 -3.43
C GLU A 125 18.17 -28.74 -3.38
N ASP A 126 17.82 -27.83 -2.47
CA ASP A 126 16.42 -27.45 -2.29
C ASP A 126 15.88 -26.68 -3.51
N VAL A 127 16.73 -25.97 -4.26
CA VAL A 127 16.32 -25.30 -5.50
C VAL A 127 16.01 -26.31 -6.59
N LYS A 128 16.80 -27.39 -6.71
CA LYS A 128 16.52 -28.49 -7.64
C LYS A 128 15.23 -29.21 -7.26
N GLU A 129 15.00 -29.47 -5.97
CA GLU A 129 13.74 -30.07 -5.51
C GLU A 129 12.52 -29.20 -5.80
N ASP A 130 12.61 -27.89 -5.58
CA ASP A 130 11.52 -26.96 -5.87
C ASP A 130 11.21 -26.92 -7.37
N ALA A 131 12.24 -26.94 -8.22
CA ALA A 131 12.09 -26.97 -9.67
C ALA A 131 11.44 -28.29 -10.14
N GLN A 132 11.82 -29.42 -9.55
CA GLN A 132 11.18 -30.73 -9.79
C GLN A 132 9.70 -30.71 -9.42
N LYS A 133 9.39 -30.27 -8.21
CA LYS A 133 8.00 -30.18 -7.73
C LYS A 133 7.16 -29.23 -8.59
N ALA A 134 7.74 -28.14 -9.09
CA ALA A 134 7.07 -27.24 -10.02
C ALA A 134 6.80 -27.94 -11.36
N ALA A 135 7.80 -28.56 -12.00
CA ALA A 135 7.65 -29.26 -13.26
C ALA A 135 6.57 -30.37 -13.22
N GLU A 136 6.52 -31.14 -12.12
CA GLU A 136 5.49 -32.16 -11.89
C GLU A 136 4.06 -31.58 -11.82
N GLN A 137 3.91 -30.36 -11.31
CA GLN A 137 2.61 -29.68 -11.20
C GLN A 137 2.18 -28.95 -12.48
N GLU A 138 3.14 -28.51 -13.30
CA GLU A 138 2.85 -27.77 -14.53
C GLU A 138 2.60 -28.68 -15.73
N ASN A 139 2.85 -30.00 -15.60
CA ASN A 139 2.79 -30.94 -16.74
C ASN A 139 3.69 -30.49 -17.91
N GLU A 140 4.68 -29.67 -17.60
CA GLU A 140 5.70 -29.14 -18.49
C GLU A 140 7.04 -29.65 -17.95
N THR A 141 7.84 -30.25 -18.83
CA THR A 141 9.22 -30.63 -18.58
C THR A 141 10.09 -29.37 -18.46
N ILE A 142 9.97 -28.65 -17.34
CA ILE A 142 10.76 -27.43 -17.03
C ILE A 142 11.97 -27.71 -16.14
N LEU A 143 12.32 -28.98 -15.96
CA LEU A 143 13.75 -29.26 -15.84
C LEU A 143 14.24 -29.37 -17.27
N PRO A 144 15.14 -28.50 -17.74
CA PRO A 144 16.02 -28.95 -18.78
C PRO A 144 16.72 -30.18 -18.18
N GLU A 145 16.47 -31.36 -18.73
CA GLU A 145 17.30 -32.56 -18.47
C GLU A 145 18.79 -32.23 -18.72
N ASP A 146 19.07 -31.10 -19.37
CA ASP A 146 20.36 -30.53 -19.73
C ASP A 146 20.95 -29.47 -18.78
N LEU A 147 20.25 -29.00 -17.73
CA LEU A 147 20.81 -27.93 -16.86
C LEU A 147 21.81 -28.50 -15.85
N VAL A 148 23.05 -28.68 -16.28
CA VAL A 148 24.16 -29.11 -15.43
C VAL A 148 24.55 -27.96 -14.50
N CYS A 149 24.07 -27.99 -13.27
CA CYS A 149 24.51 -27.07 -12.23
C CYS A 149 25.97 -27.37 -11.84
N ALA A 150 26.84 -26.35 -11.91
CA ALA A 150 28.27 -26.50 -11.62
C ALA A 150 28.62 -26.53 -10.12
N GLY A 151 27.63 -26.36 -9.23
CA GLY A 151 27.81 -26.36 -7.77
C GLY A 151 27.40 -27.68 -7.10
N THR A 152 27.83 -27.86 -5.85
CA THR A 152 27.45 -29.02 -5.01
C THR A 152 26.14 -28.77 -4.26
N GLU A 153 25.49 -29.83 -3.79
CA GLU A 153 24.15 -29.77 -3.17
C GLU A 153 24.09 -28.86 -1.93
N GLU A 154 25.15 -28.85 -1.13
CA GLU A 154 25.24 -28.07 0.11
C GLU A 154 25.67 -26.60 -0.09
N GLN A 155 26.03 -26.24 -1.33
CA GLN A 155 26.35 -24.86 -1.66
C GLN A 155 25.08 -24.02 -1.74
N LEU A 156 25.23 -22.73 -1.43
CA LEU A 156 24.15 -21.76 -1.48
C LEU A 156 24.10 -21.10 -2.86
N THR A 157 22.90 -20.79 -3.29
CA THR A 157 22.61 -19.94 -4.43
C THR A 157 21.50 -18.94 -4.09
N VAL A 158 21.18 -18.09 -5.05
CA VAL A 158 20.09 -17.12 -4.99
C VAL A 158 18.77 -17.87 -4.98
N ARG A 159 17.86 -17.48 -4.10
CA ARG A 159 16.54 -18.10 -4.05
C ARG A 159 15.70 -17.68 -5.27
N PRO A 160 15.13 -18.62 -6.04
CA PRO A 160 14.19 -18.27 -7.11
C PRO A 160 12.89 -17.67 -6.55
N LEU A 161 12.63 -16.42 -6.89
CA LEU A 161 11.49 -15.64 -6.38
C LEU A 161 11.29 -14.38 -7.24
N GLU A 162 10.07 -13.83 -7.25
CA GLU A 162 9.81 -12.45 -7.68
C GLU A 162 10.31 -11.47 -6.60
N TYR A 163 11.32 -10.67 -6.93
CA TYR A 163 11.88 -9.66 -6.03
C TYR A 163 11.37 -8.29 -6.45
N CYS A 164 10.43 -7.75 -5.69
CA CYS A 164 9.85 -6.44 -5.92
C CYS A 164 10.91 -5.33 -5.81
N VAL A 165 11.88 -5.51 -4.91
CA VAL A 165 13.01 -4.61 -4.73
C VAL A 165 13.89 -4.51 -5.98
N PHE A 166 14.01 -5.58 -6.78
CA PHE A 166 14.77 -5.55 -8.03
C PHE A 166 13.89 -5.31 -9.26
N GLY A 167 12.56 -5.35 -9.10
CA GLY A 167 11.61 -5.26 -10.21
C GLY A 167 11.74 -6.42 -11.19
N THR A 168 12.21 -7.59 -10.74
CA THR A 168 12.47 -8.76 -11.59
C THR A 168 12.22 -10.07 -10.85
N THR A 169 12.06 -11.14 -11.61
CA THR A 169 11.99 -12.51 -11.10
C THR A 169 13.30 -13.21 -11.33
N VAL A 170 13.84 -13.84 -10.28
CA VAL A 170 14.96 -14.78 -10.41
C VAL A 170 14.38 -16.16 -10.68
N THR A 171 14.73 -16.73 -11.83
CA THR A 171 14.28 -18.06 -12.27
C THR A 171 15.18 -19.17 -11.72
N TRP A 172 14.70 -20.41 -11.71
CA TRP A 172 15.52 -21.58 -11.36
C TRP A 172 16.76 -21.70 -12.26
N ASN A 173 16.62 -21.45 -13.56
CA ASN A 173 17.74 -21.49 -14.51
C ASN A 173 18.82 -20.46 -14.18
N GLN A 174 18.42 -19.26 -13.78
CA GLN A 174 19.38 -18.23 -13.35
C GLN A 174 20.07 -18.62 -12.04
N ALA A 175 19.34 -19.18 -11.08
CA ALA A 175 19.90 -19.61 -9.80
C ALA A 175 20.83 -20.83 -9.94
N LEU A 176 20.57 -21.74 -10.90
CA LEU A 176 21.33 -22.97 -11.10
C LEU A 176 22.38 -22.88 -12.22
N GLY A 177 22.29 -21.88 -13.08
CA GLY A 177 23.17 -21.66 -14.25
C GLY A 177 24.46 -20.88 -13.96
N LEU A 178 24.78 -20.60 -12.69
CA LEU A 178 26.01 -19.90 -12.31
C LEU A 178 27.21 -20.85 -12.29
N ASN A 179 28.42 -20.29 -12.36
CA ASN A 179 29.65 -21.08 -12.41
C ASN A 179 30.07 -21.62 -11.02
N SER A 180 30.91 -22.65 -10.99
CA SER A 180 31.35 -23.30 -9.75
C SER A 180 32.11 -22.37 -8.79
N ARG A 181 32.88 -21.42 -9.34
CA ARG A 181 33.60 -20.41 -8.56
C ARG A 181 32.63 -19.52 -7.79
N PHE A 182 31.55 -19.06 -8.44
CA PHE A 182 30.52 -18.24 -7.83
C PHE A 182 29.91 -18.94 -6.60
N TYR A 183 29.44 -20.18 -6.75
CA TYR A 183 28.83 -20.91 -5.63
C TYR A 183 29.80 -21.12 -4.47
N THR A 184 31.04 -21.48 -4.78
CA THR A 184 32.09 -21.70 -3.78
C THR A 184 32.40 -20.42 -3.02
N GLU A 185 32.64 -19.32 -3.74
CA GLU A 185 32.99 -18.03 -3.18
C GLU A 185 31.84 -17.47 -2.32
N PHE A 186 30.62 -17.47 -2.86
CA PHE A 186 29.45 -16.99 -2.15
C PHE A 186 29.18 -17.78 -0.87
N THR A 187 29.17 -19.11 -0.95
CA THR A 187 28.93 -19.99 0.20
C THR A 187 30.00 -19.77 1.28
N ASN A 188 31.28 -19.67 0.87
CA ASN A 188 32.37 -19.49 1.81
C ASN A 188 32.32 -18.11 2.48
N ARG A 189 32.10 -17.03 1.71
CA ARG A 189 31.96 -15.68 2.27
C ARG A 189 30.82 -15.59 3.27
N LEU A 190 29.65 -16.13 2.94
CA LEU A 190 28.50 -16.08 3.84
C LEU A 190 28.70 -16.91 5.12
N LYS A 191 29.34 -18.09 5.02
CA LYS A 191 29.66 -18.94 6.18
C LYS A 191 30.67 -18.29 7.13
N HIS A 192 31.69 -17.62 6.59
CA HIS A 192 32.79 -17.03 7.38
C HIS A 192 32.61 -15.53 7.62
N ALA A 193 31.47 -14.93 7.26
CA ALA A 193 31.18 -13.51 7.39
C ALA A 193 31.46 -12.96 8.80
N HIS A 194 31.12 -13.73 9.83
CA HIS A 194 31.38 -13.35 11.22
C HIS A 194 32.89 -13.30 11.55
N GLU A 195 33.66 -14.24 11.01
CA GLU A 195 35.10 -14.37 11.25
C GLU A 195 35.90 -13.30 10.49
N THR A 196 35.45 -12.95 9.29
CA THR A 196 36.08 -11.93 8.44
C THR A 196 35.64 -10.51 8.80
N GLY A 197 34.59 -10.35 9.61
CA GLY A 197 33.96 -9.07 9.91
C GLY A 197 33.14 -8.51 8.74
N GLU A 198 32.93 -9.31 7.71
CA GLU A 198 32.17 -8.92 6.52
C GLU A 198 30.66 -8.99 6.82
N LEU A 199 29.90 -8.01 6.33
CA LEU A 199 28.47 -7.96 6.58
C LEU A 199 27.72 -8.89 5.60
N LYS A 200 26.88 -9.79 6.12
CA LYS A 200 26.08 -10.71 5.28
C LYS A 200 25.22 -9.95 4.26
N SER A 201 24.66 -8.80 4.65
CA SER A 201 23.90 -7.90 3.79
C SER A 201 24.69 -7.41 2.56
N THR A 202 25.99 -7.13 2.75
CA THR A 202 26.89 -6.69 1.68
C THR A 202 27.24 -7.86 0.75
N ILE A 203 27.59 -9.03 1.31
CA ILE A 203 27.85 -10.24 0.53
C ILE A 203 26.65 -10.61 -0.35
N ILE A 204 25.44 -10.55 0.22
CA ILE A 204 24.18 -10.84 -0.51
C ILE A 204 23.94 -9.81 -1.61
N ALA A 205 24.13 -8.52 -1.33
CA ALA A 205 23.92 -7.47 -2.32
C ALA A 205 24.89 -7.58 -3.51
N GLU A 206 26.17 -7.85 -3.27
CA GLU A 206 27.17 -8.10 -4.30
C GLU A 206 26.83 -9.33 -5.14
N MET A 207 26.33 -10.39 -4.48
CA MET A 207 25.86 -11.60 -5.14
C MET A 207 24.71 -11.31 -6.12
N TYR A 208 23.69 -10.53 -5.70
CA TYR A 208 22.64 -10.11 -6.63
C TYR A 208 23.16 -9.20 -7.73
N ALA A 209 24.15 -8.36 -7.43
CA ALA A 209 24.73 -7.51 -8.44
C ALA A 209 25.43 -8.33 -9.55
N GLN A 210 26.18 -9.36 -9.18
CA GLN A 210 26.79 -10.28 -10.13
C GLN A 210 25.75 -11.06 -10.92
N LEU A 211 24.72 -11.61 -10.26
CA LEU A 211 23.66 -12.36 -10.92
C LEU A 211 22.90 -11.50 -11.94
N LEU A 212 22.46 -10.32 -11.51
CA LEU A 212 21.57 -9.49 -12.30
C LEU A 212 22.31 -8.67 -13.35
N TYR A 213 23.59 -8.34 -13.14
CA TYR A 213 24.32 -7.39 -13.98
C TYR A 213 25.64 -7.91 -14.54
N GLY A 214 26.09 -9.11 -14.15
CA GLY A 214 27.40 -9.64 -14.52
C GLY A 214 27.64 -9.68 -16.03
N ALA A 215 26.62 -10.05 -16.82
CA ALA A 215 26.72 -10.10 -18.28
C ALA A 215 26.73 -8.71 -18.95
N GLU A 216 26.23 -7.67 -18.28
CA GLU A 216 26.18 -6.29 -18.80
C GLU A 216 27.47 -5.51 -18.52
N ALA A 217 28.41 -6.09 -17.77
CA ALA A 217 29.69 -5.46 -17.47
C ALA A 217 30.63 -5.38 -18.69
N ASP A 218 30.47 -6.27 -19.67
CA ASP A 218 31.37 -6.42 -20.81
C ASP A 218 30.90 -5.72 -22.10
N GLY A 219 29.65 -5.22 -22.16
CA GLY A 219 28.99 -4.88 -23.43
C GLY A 219 28.55 -3.43 -23.65
N ASP A 220 27.99 -2.75 -22.65
CA ASP A 220 27.49 -1.36 -22.81
C ASP A 220 27.32 -0.71 -21.43
N ALA A 221 28.41 -0.15 -20.89
CA ALA A 221 28.43 0.49 -19.56
C ALA A 221 27.78 1.89 -19.54
N SER A 222 27.15 2.31 -20.63
CA SER A 222 26.59 3.65 -20.79
C SER A 222 25.43 3.95 -19.82
N ASP A 223 24.59 2.95 -19.50
CA ASP A 223 23.43 3.10 -18.61
C ASP A 223 23.76 3.18 -17.11
N TRP A 224 24.94 2.71 -16.71
CA TRP A 224 25.35 2.60 -15.29
C TRP A 224 26.35 3.66 -14.85
N TYR A 225 26.60 4.68 -15.67
CA TYR A 225 27.53 5.78 -15.37
C TYR A 225 28.94 5.30 -14.96
N GLY A 226 29.40 4.19 -15.53
CA GLY A 226 30.71 3.59 -15.22
C GLY A 226 30.82 2.94 -13.84
N ALA A 227 29.70 2.68 -13.16
CA ALA A 227 29.68 2.02 -11.86
C ALA A 227 30.22 0.57 -11.93
N ALA A 228 31.06 0.19 -10.97
CA ALA A 228 31.51 -1.20 -10.84
C ALA A 228 30.32 -2.11 -10.50
N ILE A 229 30.42 -3.42 -10.81
CA ILE A 229 29.33 -4.38 -10.53
C ILE A 229 28.92 -4.32 -9.05
N GLU A 230 29.90 -4.29 -8.14
CA GLU A 230 29.70 -4.19 -6.68
C GLU A 230 28.91 -2.93 -6.28
N ASP A 231 29.01 -1.85 -7.04
CA ASP A 231 28.31 -0.60 -6.76
C ASP A 231 26.81 -0.67 -7.09
N ARG A 232 26.38 -1.59 -7.98
CA ARG A 232 25.02 -1.63 -8.54
C ARG A 232 23.94 -2.01 -7.54
N CYS A 233 24.29 -2.77 -6.49
CA CYS A 233 23.40 -3.08 -5.36
C CYS A 233 23.91 -2.54 -4.02
N ARG A 234 24.98 -1.73 -4.00
CA ARG A 234 25.62 -1.28 -2.76
C ARG A 234 24.64 -0.58 -1.81
N PHE A 235 23.77 0.28 -2.34
CA PHE A 235 22.81 1.00 -1.50
C PHE A 235 21.80 0.06 -0.86
N LEU A 236 21.36 -0.99 -1.57
CA LEU A 236 20.44 -1.96 -1.04
C LEU A 236 21.07 -2.78 0.10
N GLY A 237 22.31 -3.24 -0.09
CA GLY A 237 23.07 -3.92 0.97
C GLY A 237 23.20 -3.07 2.23
N GLN A 238 23.51 -1.78 2.06
CA GLN A 238 23.51 -0.82 3.15
C GLN A 238 22.14 -0.71 3.84
N ARG A 239 21.04 -0.63 3.07
CA ARG A 239 19.69 -0.47 3.65
C ARG A 239 19.24 -1.69 4.42
N TRP A 240 19.55 -2.90 3.95
CA TRP A 240 19.34 -4.11 4.75
C TRP A 240 20.13 -4.06 6.05
N GLN A 241 21.40 -3.63 6.00
CA GLN A 241 22.21 -3.51 7.22
C GLN A 241 21.62 -2.49 8.19
N GLU A 242 21.22 -1.32 7.72
CA GLU A 242 20.64 -0.27 8.57
C GLU A 242 19.40 -0.77 9.33
N TRP A 243 18.54 -1.57 8.69
CA TRP A 243 17.38 -2.17 9.36
C TRP A 243 17.77 -3.22 10.41
N ILE A 244 18.80 -4.02 10.14
CA ILE A 244 19.37 -4.97 11.11
C ILE A 244 19.98 -4.20 12.30
N ASP A 245 20.69 -3.10 12.04
CA ASP A 245 21.29 -2.29 13.10
C ASP A 245 20.22 -1.55 13.91
N ALA A 246 19.14 -1.09 13.28
CA ALA A 246 18.01 -0.47 13.96
C ALA A 246 17.29 -1.46 14.91
N GLU A 247 17.24 -2.74 14.55
CA GLU A 247 16.77 -3.81 15.44
C GLU A 247 17.71 -3.98 16.64
N LYS A 248 19.01 -4.11 16.42
CA LYS A 248 20.03 -4.22 17.50
C LYS A 248 20.04 -3.00 18.43
N GLN A 249 19.71 -1.82 17.91
CA GLN A 249 19.61 -0.57 18.67
C GLN A 249 18.26 -0.40 19.40
N GLY A 250 17.30 -1.31 19.20
CA GLY A 250 15.97 -1.24 19.82
C GLY A 250 15.04 -0.18 19.21
N LEU A 251 15.39 0.38 18.05
CA LEU A 251 14.51 1.27 17.28
C LEU A 251 13.38 0.50 16.58
N VAL A 252 13.64 -0.77 16.30
CA VAL A 252 12.70 -1.75 15.73
C VAL A 252 12.66 -2.96 16.64
N LEU A 253 11.47 -3.53 16.88
CA LEU A 253 11.34 -4.78 17.61
C LEU A 253 11.33 -5.94 16.62
N TYR A 254 12.15 -6.97 16.88
CA TYR A 254 12.05 -8.24 16.16
C TYR A 254 11.26 -9.27 16.99
N GLU A 255 10.30 -9.92 16.36
CA GLU A 255 9.51 -11.01 16.96
C GLU A 255 9.73 -12.31 16.18
N ASN A 256 10.38 -13.28 16.82
CA ASN A 256 10.53 -14.61 16.26
C ASN A 256 9.22 -15.39 16.40
N GLN A 257 8.58 -15.71 15.27
CA GLN A 257 7.33 -16.48 15.21
C GLN A 257 7.45 -17.88 15.83
N ASN A 258 8.66 -18.41 15.91
CA ASN A 258 8.91 -19.72 16.48
C ASN A 258 9.07 -19.72 18.00
N ASP A 259 9.22 -18.55 18.62
CA ASP A 259 9.36 -18.42 20.06
C ASP A 259 8.06 -18.82 20.79
N ALA A 260 8.21 -19.51 21.92
CA ALA A 260 7.09 -20.00 22.72
C ALA A 260 6.22 -18.85 23.25
N SER A 261 6.87 -17.75 23.64
CA SER A 261 6.19 -16.55 24.16
C SER A 261 5.25 -15.93 23.11
N VAL A 262 5.70 -15.84 21.86
CA VAL A 262 4.91 -15.30 20.73
C VAL A 262 3.79 -16.26 20.34
N LYS A 263 4.04 -17.57 20.34
CA LYS A 263 3.00 -18.59 20.10
C LYS A 263 1.90 -18.56 21.15
N GLU A 264 2.26 -18.37 22.43
CA GLU A 264 1.29 -18.24 23.51
C GLU A 264 0.50 -16.93 23.43
N LEU A 265 1.16 -15.82 23.09
CA LEU A 265 0.52 -14.51 22.92
C LEU A 265 -0.52 -14.53 21.80
N THR A 266 -0.16 -15.11 20.64
CA THR A 266 -1.01 -15.12 19.45
C THR A 266 -2.13 -16.15 19.54
N LYS A 267 -1.97 -17.24 20.32
CA LYS A 267 -2.88 -18.40 20.39
C LYS A 267 -3.29 -18.90 18.99
N SER A 268 -2.36 -18.78 18.06
CA SER A 268 -2.62 -18.97 16.63
C SER A 268 -2.98 -20.42 16.35
N LYS A 269 -4.08 -20.65 15.62
CA LYS A 269 -4.44 -22.00 15.12
C LYS A 269 -3.56 -22.45 13.93
N GLY A 270 -2.61 -21.61 13.52
CA GLY A 270 -1.79 -21.80 12.32
C GLY A 270 -2.37 -21.08 11.10
N PHE A 271 -1.51 -20.81 10.11
CA PHE A 271 -1.87 -20.05 8.92
C PHE A 271 -2.98 -20.72 8.09
N VAL A 272 -2.89 -22.04 7.86
CA VAL A 272 -3.82 -22.76 6.97
C VAL A 272 -5.27 -22.72 7.47
N PRO A 273 -5.59 -23.00 8.75
CA PRO A 273 -6.96 -22.86 9.24
C PRO A 273 -7.55 -21.45 9.10
N TYR A 274 -6.76 -20.40 9.32
CA TYR A 274 -7.19 -19.03 9.08
C TYR A 274 -7.40 -18.74 7.60
N PHE A 275 -6.52 -19.27 6.73
CA PHE A 275 -6.63 -19.11 5.29
C PHE A 275 -7.94 -19.69 4.77
N GLU A 276 -8.26 -20.92 5.14
CA GLU A 276 -9.50 -21.59 4.72
C GLU A 276 -10.76 -20.84 5.17
N ALA A 277 -10.76 -20.32 6.41
CA ALA A 277 -11.86 -19.53 6.94
C ALA A 277 -12.01 -18.21 6.18
N ASN A 278 -10.93 -17.44 6.05
CA ASN A 278 -10.95 -16.14 5.36
C ASN A 278 -11.27 -16.29 3.86
N ALA A 279 -10.71 -17.31 3.19
CA ALA A 279 -11.01 -17.59 1.79
C ALA A 279 -12.50 -17.90 1.60
N ARG A 280 -13.12 -18.67 2.50
CA ARG A 280 -14.56 -18.95 2.45
C ARG A 280 -15.38 -17.67 2.61
N ASP A 281 -15.11 -16.89 3.65
CA ASP A 281 -15.87 -15.67 3.97
C ASP A 281 -15.72 -14.59 2.90
N CYS A 282 -14.50 -14.40 2.39
CA CYS A 282 -14.21 -13.41 1.35
C CYS A 282 -14.72 -13.86 -0.03
N ALA A 283 -14.69 -15.15 -0.37
CA ALA A 283 -15.28 -15.66 -1.62
C ALA A 283 -16.78 -15.38 -1.65
N GLU A 284 -17.47 -15.48 -0.51
CA GLU A 284 -18.89 -15.19 -0.38
C GLU A 284 -19.25 -13.74 -0.77
N VAL A 285 -18.34 -12.80 -0.52
CA VAL A 285 -18.50 -11.39 -0.92
C VAL A 285 -18.56 -11.28 -2.45
N LEU A 286 -17.65 -11.95 -3.17
CA LEU A 286 -17.64 -11.96 -4.63
C LEU A 286 -18.83 -12.74 -5.21
N ARG A 287 -19.17 -13.90 -4.64
CA ARG A 287 -20.35 -14.68 -5.06
C ARG A 287 -21.63 -13.85 -5.01
N LYS A 288 -21.85 -13.12 -3.92
CA LYS A 288 -23.01 -12.23 -3.75
C LYS A 288 -22.95 -10.98 -4.63
N GLN A 289 -21.76 -10.50 -4.98
CA GLN A 289 -21.59 -9.33 -5.83
C GLN A 289 -21.89 -9.62 -7.31
N PHE A 290 -21.45 -10.79 -7.79
CA PHE A 290 -21.56 -11.18 -9.20
C PHE A 290 -22.63 -12.25 -9.46
N HIS A 291 -23.42 -12.61 -8.45
CA HIS A 291 -24.44 -13.66 -8.53
C HIS A 291 -23.88 -15.00 -9.07
N LEU A 292 -22.67 -15.36 -8.64
CA LEU A 292 -22.03 -16.62 -9.02
C LEU A 292 -22.87 -17.77 -8.44
N ARG A 293 -23.35 -18.68 -9.30
CA ARG A 293 -24.08 -19.88 -8.85
C ARG A 293 -23.13 -20.83 -8.11
N ASP A 294 -23.67 -21.64 -7.20
CA ASP A 294 -22.95 -22.79 -6.65
C ASP A 294 -22.66 -23.78 -7.79
N LEU A 295 -21.46 -23.69 -8.37
CA LEU A 295 -21.02 -24.51 -9.50
C LEU A 295 -20.82 -25.99 -9.15
N ALA A 296 -21.05 -26.38 -7.88
CA ALA A 296 -21.05 -27.77 -7.44
C ALA A 296 -22.05 -28.65 -8.23
N GLY A 297 -23.07 -28.06 -8.87
CA GLY A 297 -24.05 -28.78 -9.70
C GLY A 297 -23.98 -28.54 -11.21
N ALA A 298 -23.19 -27.58 -11.70
CA ALA A 298 -23.26 -27.14 -13.09
C ALA A 298 -22.41 -27.99 -14.06
N ALA A 299 -21.43 -28.73 -13.55
CA ALA A 299 -20.59 -29.62 -14.36
C ALA A 299 -21.37 -30.77 -15.05
N ASN A 300 -22.61 -31.05 -14.60
CA ASN A 300 -23.40 -32.19 -15.09
C ASN A 300 -24.60 -31.82 -15.97
N THR A 301 -24.79 -30.54 -16.31
CA THR A 301 -25.84 -30.13 -17.24
C THR A 301 -25.22 -29.27 -18.31
N GLY A 302 -25.14 -29.79 -19.54
CA GLY A 302 -24.69 -29.08 -20.75
C GLY A 302 -25.59 -27.92 -21.16
N SER A 303 -25.93 -27.04 -20.22
CA SER A 303 -26.72 -25.83 -20.44
C SER A 303 -25.78 -24.69 -20.80
N SER A 304 -25.65 -24.49 -22.10
CA SER A 304 -24.94 -23.43 -22.83
C SER A 304 -25.51 -22.01 -22.58
N GLY A 305 -25.69 -21.60 -21.31
CA GLY A 305 -26.32 -20.32 -20.95
C GLY A 305 -25.53 -19.40 -20.02
N GLY A 306 -24.39 -19.85 -19.47
CA GLY A 306 -23.50 -18.99 -18.70
C GLY A 306 -22.52 -18.28 -19.62
N ASN A 307 -22.33 -16.96 -19.45
CA ASN A 307 -21.23 -16.26 -20.13
C ASN A 307 -19.91 -16.91 -19.68
N ASP A 308 -19.07 -17.33 -20.64
CA ASP A 308 -17.86 -18.14 -20.42
C ASP A 308 -16.98 -17.57 -19.29
N THR A 309 -16.80 -16.24 -19.31
CA THR A 309 -16.11 -15.45 -18.29
C THR A 309 -16.61 -15.68 -16.86
N THR A 310 -17.92 -15.82 -16.64
CA THR A 310 -18.50 -16.03 -15.30
C THR A 310 -18.20 -17.42 -14.76
N VAL A 311 -18.19 -18.43 -15.63
CA VAL A 311 -17.87 -19.81 -15.26
C VAL A 311 -16.40 -19.91 -14.89
N THR A 312 -15.53 -19.40 -15.75
CA THR A 312 -14.07 -19.39 -15.54
C THR A 312 -13.71 -18.61 -14.29
N PHE A 313 -14.27 -17.41 -14.09
CA PHE A 313 -14.03 -16.61 -12.88
C PHE A 313 -14.34 -17.38 -11.59
N ALA A 314 -15.49 -18.06 -11.56
CA ALA A 314 -15.94 -18.78 -10.38
C ALA A 314 -15.18 -20.09 -10.15
N GLN A 315 -14.76 -20.79 -11.22
CA GLN A 315 -13.87 -21.94 -11.13
C GLN A 315 -12.47 -21.54 -10.61
N THR A 316 -11.88 -20.48 -11.16
CA THR A 316 -10.59 -19.96 -10.70
C THR A 316 -10.69 -19.53 -9.24
N LEU A 317 -11.73 -18.78 -8.84
CA LEU A 317 -11.98 -18.39 -7.45
C LEU A 317 -12.05 -19.60 -6.51
N GLN A 318 -12.72 -20.69 -6.91
CA GLN A 318 -12.82 -21.91 -6.12
C GLN A 318 -11.48 -22.65 -6.00
N ALA A 319 -10.66 -22.64 -7.06
CA ALA A 319 -9.34 -23.25 -7.05
C ALA A 319 -8.38 -22.50 -6.12
N ILE A 320 -8.24 -21.17 -6.31
CA ILE A 320 -7.31 -20.35 -5.52
C ILE A 320 -7.69 -20.26 -4.03
N ALA A 321 -8.98 -20.44 -3.69
CA ALA A 321 -9.43 -20.51 -2.30
C ALA A 321 -8.90 -21.73 -1.54
N LYS A 322 -8.32 -22.72 -2.23
CA LYS A 322 -7.67 -23.91 -1.64
C LYS A 322 -6.15 -23.85 -1.70
N MET A 323 -5.57 -22.76 -2.21
CA MET A 323 -4.14 -22.61 -2.45
C MET A 323 -3.54 -21.62 -1.45
N PRO A 324 -3.04 -22.05 -0.27
CA PRO A 324 -2.48 -21.14 0.73
C PRO A 324 -1.13 -20.52 0.31
N LYS A 325 -0.47 -21.08 -0.71
CA LYS A 325 0.77 -20.55 -1.29
C LYS A 325 0.43 -19.53 -2.38
N ARG A 326 1.00 -18.32 -2.25
CA ARG A 326 0.76 -17.20 -3.17
C ARG A 326 1.21 -17.50 -4.60
N THR A 327 2.35 -18.18 -4.77
CA THR A 327 2.89 -18.54 -6.08
C THR A 327 1.92 -19.43 -6.86
N ASP A 328 1.45 -20.52 -6.23
CA ASP A 328 0.49 -21.46 -6.82
C ASP A 328 -0.80 -20.76 -7.24
N ALA A 329 -1.32 -19.87 -6.39
CA ALA A 329 -2.53 -19.11 -6.68
C ALA A 329 -2.33 -18.12 -7.84
N ARG A 330 -1.19 -17.45 -7.93
CA ARG A 330 -0.89 -16.51 -9.03
C ARG A 330 -0.77 -17.25 -10.35
N MET A 331 -0.06 -18.38 -10.39
CA MET A 331 -0.01 -19.24 -11.58
C MET A 331 -1.41 -19.70 -12.01
N CYS A 332 -2.26 -20.10 -11.06
CA CYS A 332 -3.64 -20.48 -11.35
C CYS A 332 -4.47 -19.33 -11.95
N ILE A 333 -4.29 -18.10 -11.46
CA ILE A 333 -4.97 -16.91 -12.01
C ILE A 333 -4.43 -16.58 -13.41
N ASP A 334 -3.11 -16.64 -13.62
CA ASP A 334 -2.49 -16.28 -14.88
C ASP A 334 -2.89 -17.24 -16.01
N ARG A 335 -3.14 -18.51 -15.70
CA ARG A 335 -3.69 -19.51 -16.64
C ARG A 335 -5.15 -19.27 -17.04
N ALA A 336 -5.90 -18.43 -16.33
CA ALA A 336 -7.29 -18.10 -16.67
C ALA A 336 -7.37 -17.05 -17.80
N VAL A 337 -6.85 -17.39 -18.99
CA VAL A 337 -6.68 -16.48 -20.15
C VAL A 337 -8.01 -15.93 -20.68
N GLU A 338 -9.12 -16.64 -20.45
CA GLU A 338 -10.48 -16.20 -20.84
C GLU A 338 -10.99 -15.01 -20.00
N LEU A 339 -10.36 -14.73 -18.86
CA LEU A 339 -10.67 -13.55 -18.06
C LEU A 339 -9.90 -12.34 -18.59
N PRO A 340 -10.55 -11.17 -18.71
CA PRO A 340 -9.82 -9.95 -19.00
C PRO A 340 -8.81 -9.68 -17.89
N GLU A 341 -7.67 -9.06 -18.24
CA GLU A 341 -6.67 -8.68 -17.24
C GLU A 341 -7.28 -7.80 -16.15
N GLY A 342 -8.22 -6.94 -16.56
CA GLY A 342 -8.79 -5.89 -15.73
C GLY A 342 -7.84 -4.71 -15.64
N LYS A 343 -8.39 -3.51 -15.44
CA LYS A 343 -7.56 -2.36 -15.13
C LYS A 343 -7.18 -2.42 -13.65
N PRO A 344 -5.90 -2.21 -13.30
CA PRO A 344 -5.54 -2.00 -11.92
C PRO A 344 -6.36 -0.83 -11.37
N ALA A 345 -6.76 -0.97 -10.11
CA ALA A 345 -7.47 0.06 -9.40
C ALA A 345 -6.68 1.37 -9.43
N LEU A 346 -7.16 2.37 -10.18
CA LEU A 346 -6.53 3.68 -10.25
C LEU A 346 -6.43 4.26 -8.83
N ARG A 347 -5.19 4.35 -8.34
CA ARG A 347 -4.85 5.03 -7.09
C ARG A 347 -4.63 6.50 -7.40
N GLU A 348 -4.95 7.37 -6.44
CA GLU A 348 -4.85 8.82 -6.59
C GLU A 348 -3.40 9.21 -6.94
N THR A 349 -3.15 9.58 -8.20
CA THR A 349 -2.01 10.41 -8.61
C THR A 349 -2.47 11.86 -8.55
N GLU A 350 -1.57 12.81 -8.30
CA GLU A 350 -1.89 14.22 -8.02
C GLU A 350 -2.40 15.00 -9.26
N THR A 351 -3.49 14.55 -9.88
CA THR A 351 -4.14 15.27 -10.99
C THR A 351 -5.50 15.86 -10.65
N ASP A 352 -5.83 16.02 -9.37
CA ASP A 352 -6.85 16.99 -8.97
C ASP A 352 -6.18 18.37 -8.85
N GLU A 353 -5.99 18.98 -10.02
CA GLU A 353 -5.72 20.40 -10.30
C GLU A 353 -5.29 21.27 -9.09
N GLU A 354 -3.98 21.35 -8.83
CA GLU A 354 -3.43 22.62 -8.36
C GLU A 354 -3.47 23.56 -9.57
N THR A 355 -4.47 24.45 -9.61
CA THR A 355 -4.53 25.52 -10.60
C THR A 355 -3.26 26.35 -10.49
N VAL A 356 -2.33 26.14 -11.42
CA VAL A 356 -1.19 27.03 -11.66
C VAL A 356 -1.74 28.42 -11.99
N ASP A 357 -1.34 29.42 -11.22
CA ASP A 357 -1.60 30.84 -11.47
C ASP A 357 -1.00 31.21 -12.84
N GLU A 358 -1.81 31.21 -13.90
CA GLU A 358 -1.48 31.96 -15.12
C GLU A 358 -1.68 33.45 -14.83
N SER A 359 -0.57 34.19 -14.91
CA SER A 359 -0.53 35.64 -14.95
C SER A 359 -1.53 36.19 -15.97
N VAL A 360 -2.50 36.97 -15.50
CA VAL A 360 -3.48 37.66 -16.33
C VAL A 360 -2.79 38.84 -17.03
N ASP A 361 -2.59 38.72 -18.34
CA ASP A 361 -2.44 39.87 -19.21
C ASP A 361 -3.83 40.37 -19.63
N GLY A 362 -3.94 41.69 -19.72
CA GLY A 362 -5.20 42.41 -19.86
C GLY A 362 -5.89 42.19 -21.21
N SER A 363 -7.22 42.27 -21.16
CA SER A 363 -8.15 42.32 -22.30
C SER A 363 -8.66 40.97 -22.82
N THR A 364 -9.80 40.53 -22.28
CA THR A 364 -11.06 40.41 -23.03
C THR A 364 -12.12 39.79 -22.12
N GLY A 365 -13.20 40.53 -21.88
CA GLY A 365 -14.35 40.05 -21.13
C GLY A 365 -15.11 38.99 -21.93
N LYS A 366 -14.83 37.71 -21.65
CA LYS A 366 -15.71 36.59 -22.03
C LYS A 366 -15.77 35.59 -20.88
N TRP A 367 -16.90 35.61 -20.18
CA TRP A 367 -17.26 34.64 -19.15
C TRP A 367 -17.61 33.30 -19.82
N PHE A 368 -16.64 32.38 -19.87
CA PHE A 368 -16.95 30.96 -20.07
C PHE A 368 -17.12 30.32 -18.69
N GLY A 369 -18.34 29.87 -18.39
CA GLY A 369 -18.62 29.08 -17.19
C GLY A 369 -17.78 27.81 -17.20
N LYS A 370 -16.81 27.73 -16.29
CA LYS A 370 -16.03 26.51 -16.02
C LYS A 370 -17.00 25.44 -15.52
N SER A 371 -17.13 24.36 -16.29
CA SER A 371 -17.83 23.16 -15.86
C SER A 371 -17.14 22.58 -14.63
N VAL A 372 -17.86 22.50 -13.51
CA VAL A 372 -17.48 21.73 -12.33
C VAL A 372 -17.12 20.32 -12.79
N GLY A 373 -15.88 19.89 -12.52
CA GLY A 373 -15.39 18.56 -12.86
C GLY A 373 -16.38 17.48 -12.41
N LYS A 374 -16.81 16.65 -13.35
CA LYS A 374 -17.62 15.47 -13.04
C LYS A 374 -16.77 14.55 -12.17
N VAL A 375 -17.15 14.39 -10.91
CA VAL A 375 -16.74 13.26 -10.07
C VAL A 375 -16.92 11.99 -10.90
N GLY A 376 -15.82 11.30 -11.21
CA GLY A 376 -15.80 10.10 -12.04
C GLY A 376 -16.90 9.12 -11.60
N LYS A 377 -17.66 8.63 -12.57
CA LYS A 377 -18.70 7.60 -12.35
C LYS A 377 -18.05 6.45 -11.56
N VAL A 378 -18.68 6.01 -10.47
CA VAL A 378 -18.23 4.87 -9.67
C VAL A 378 -18.14 3.65 -10.58
N GLU A 379 -16.94 3.29 -11.02
CA GLU A 379 -16.71 2.08 -11.81
C GLU A 379 -16.96 0.87 -10.90
N LYS A 380 -17.90 0.01 -11.31
CA LYS A 380 -18.14 -1.26 -10.63
C LYS A 380 -16.95 -2.18 -10.91
N PRO A 381 -16.50 -3.00 -9.93
CA PRO A 381 -15.43 -3.96 -10.18
C PRO A 381 -15.84 -4.93 -11.29
N GLU A 382 -14.92 -5.18 -12.23
CA GLU A 382 -15.08 -6.08 -13.36
C GLU A 382 -14.55 -7.49 -12.99
N MET A 383 -15.22 -8.55 -13.47
CA MET A 383 -14.74 -9.92 -13.34
C MET A 383 -13.46 -10.09 -14.17
N SER A 384 -12.32 -10.02 -13.51
CA SER A 384 -11.00 -9.94 -14.14
C SER A 384 -9.95 -10.71 -13.35
N ARG A 385 -8.81 -11.01 -13.99
CA ARG A 385 -7.63 -11.58 -13.32
C ARG A 385 -7.15 -10.68 -12.20
N GLN A 386 -7.13 -9.35 -12.41
CA GLN A 386 -6.75 -8.40 -11.37
C GLN A 386 -7.65 -8.47 -10.14
N LEU A 387 -8.98 -8.59 -10.31
CA LEU A 387 -9.89 -8.72 -9.15
C LEU A 387 -9.64 -10.00 -8.34
N LEU A 388 -9.28 -11.11 -9.01
CA LEU A 388 -8.89 -12.35 -8.32
C LEU A 388 -7.56 -12.20 -7.58
N ARG A 389 -6.58 -11.46 -8.15
CA ARG A 389 -5.33 -11.12 -7.47
C ARG A 389 -5.58 -10.25 -6.24
N ASP A 390 -6.37 -9.18 -6.38
CA ASP A 390 -6.74 -8.30 -5.26
C ASP A 390 -7.47 -9.07 -4.15
N TRP A 391 -8.39 -9.97 -4.53
CA TRP A 391 -9.08 -10.85 -3.59
C TRP A 391 -8.12 -11.77 -2.84
N TYR A 392 -7.24 -12.46 -3.57
CA TYR A 392 -6.29 -13.40 -2.99
C TYR A 392 -5.33 -12.67 -2.05
N GLN A 393 -4.82 -11.53 -2.49
CA GLN A 393 -3.92 -10.68 -1.72
C GLN A 393 -4.54 -10.26 -0.39
N PHE A 394 -5.80 -9.81 -0.44
CA PHE A 394 -6.54 -9.46 0.77
C PHE A 394 -6.73 -10.66 1.71
N VAL A 395 -7.14 -11.82 1.18
CA VAL A 395 -7.31 -13.04 1.98
C VAL A 395 -5.99 -13.45 2.64
N TYR A 396 -4.90 -13.42 1.89
CA TYR A 396 -3.56 -13.75 2.38
C TYR A 396 -3.13 -12.80 3.50
N GLN A 397 -3.28 -11.49 3.30
CA GLN A 397 -2.91 -10.47 4.28
C GLN A 397 -3.78 -10.52 5.54
N LYS A 398 -5.09 -10.72 5.40
CA LYS A 398 -6.01 -10.90 6.53
C LYS A 398 -5.62 -12.14 7.34
N THR A 399 -5.32 -13.24 6.65
CA THR A 399 -4.84 -14.48 7.25
C THR A 399 -3.53 -14.28 7.99
N MET A 400 -2.57 -13.58 7.39
CA MET A 400 -1.29 -13.29 8.03
C MET A 400 -1.47 -12.43 9.27
N ALA A 401 -2.30 -11.38 9.19
CA ALA A 401 -2.61 -10.52 10.33
C ALA A 401 -3.19 -11.32 11.51
N GLN A 402 -4.18 -12.18 11.25
CA GLN A 402 -4.76 -13.04 12.29
C GLN A 402 -3.78 -14.08 12.81
N HIS A 403 -2.98 -14.69 11.92
CA HIS A 403 -1.96 -15.66 12.29
C HIS A 403 -0.95 -15.06 13.28
N LEU A 404 -0.60 -13.79 13.08
CA LEU A 404 0.34 -13.03 13.92
C LEU A 404 -0.35 -12.23 15.04
N GLY A 405 -1.66 -12.37 15.24
CA GLY A 405 -2.40 -11.69 16.31
C GLY A 405 -2.51 -10.17 16.15
N ALA A 406 -2.48 -9.67 14.90
CA ALA A 406 -2.56 -8.25 14.56
C ALA A 406 -3.85 -7.90 13.81
N TYR A 407 -4.33 -6.66 13.96
CA TYR A 407 -5.37 -6.11 13.09
C TYR A 407 -4.86 -5.87 11.67
N LEU A 408 -5.73 -6.01 10.68
CA LEU A 408 -5.44 -5.59 9.31
C LEU A 408 -5.96 -4.16 9.06
N VAL A 409 -5.14 -3.31 8.46
CA VAL A 409 -5.52 -1.96 8.05
C VAL A 409 -5.23 -1.79 6.56
N ALA A 410 -6.22 -1.39 5.78
CA ALA A 410 -6.04 -0.96 4.40
C ALA A 410 -6.10 0.56 4.34
N VAL A 411 -4.99 1.22 4.02
CA VAL A 411 -4.93 2.68 3.96
C VAL A 411 -5.13 3.16 2.53
N SER A 412 -5.99 4.16 2.35
CA SER A 412 -6.31 4.72 1.03
C SER A 412 -6.71 3.67 -0.03
N ALA A 413 -7.53 2.68 0.36
CA ALA A 413 -7.98 1.61 -0.52
C ALA A 413 -8.79 2.16 -1.71
N PRO A 414 -8.44 1.81 -2.96
CA PRO A 414 -9.15 2.28 -4.15
C PRO A 414 -10.62 1.86 -4.22
N ASN A 415 -11.42 2.63 -4.96
CA ASN A 415 -12.86 2.42 -5.17
C ASN A 415 -13.24 1.00 -5.63
N ASN A 416 -12.47 0.41 -6.54
CA ASN A 416 -12.71 -0.90 -7.14
C ASN A 416 -11.89 -2.04 -6.52
N SER A 417 -11.10 -1.77 -5.48
CA SER A 417 -10.34 -2.78 -4.75
C SER A 417 -11.25 -3.74 -3.98
N PHE A 418 -10.83 -5.00 -3.86
CA PHE A 418 -11.55 -5.97 -3.03
C PHE A 418 -11.60 -5.55 -1.55
N ALA A 419 -10.54 -4.94 -1.03
CA ALA A 419 -10.51 -4.42 0.34
C ALA A 419 -11.71 -3.50 0.64
N ARG A 420 -12.02 -2.55 -0.25
CA ARG A 420 -13.18 -1.70 -0.09
C ARG A 420 -14.49 -2.48 -0.15
N LEU A 421 -14.63 -3.42 -1.09
CA LEU A 421 -15.82 -4.26 -1.22
C LEU A 421 -16.07 -5.07 0.06
N ALA A 422 -15.01 -5.63 0.64
CA ALA A 422 -15.04 -6.35 1.91
C ALA A 422 -15.43 -5.41 3.07
N GLY A 423 -14.82 -4.21 3.15
CA GLY A 423 -15.12 -3.22 4.19
C GLY A 423 -16.57 -2.73 4.16
N ASP A 424 -17.09 -2.37 2.98
CA ASP A 424 -18.47 -1.87 2.83
C ASP A 424 -19.51 -2.97 3.20
N ARG A 425 -19.22 -4.25 2.94
CA ARG A 425 -20.09 -5.37 3.38
C ARG A 425 -19.91 -5.74 4.85
N SER A 426 -18.73 -5.53 5.41
CA SER A 426 -18.38 -5.87 6.81
C SER A 426 -18.63 -4.72 7.80
N SER A 427 -19.76 -4.03 7.66
CA SER A 427 -20.09 -2.78 8.38
C SER A 427 -20.17 -2.86 9.93
N ARG A 428 -19.94 -4.02 10.56
CA ARG A 428 -19.79 -4.16 12.02
C ARG A 428 -18.33 -4.37 12.45
N SER A 429 -17.50 -4.90 11.55
CA SER A 429 -16.09 -5.22 11.80
C SER A 429 -15.13 -4.36 11.00
N SER A 430 -15.55 -3.16 10.59
CA SER A 430 -14.64 -2.20 9.97
C SER A 430 -14.90 -0.74 10.35
N LEU A 431 -13.84 0.05 10.47
CA LEU A 431 -13.88 1.51 10.61
C LEU A 431 -13.40 2.14 9.30
N VAL A 432 -14.12 3.15 8.83
CA VAL A 432 -13.87 3.77 7.53
C VAL A 432 -13.58 5.25 7.68
N LEU A 433 -12.35 5.64 7.37
CA LEU A 433 -11.89 7.02 7.25
C LEU A 433 -11.84 7.43 5.77
N ASN A 434 -11.98 8.72 5.50
CA ASN A 434 -11.83 9.29 4.17
C ASN A 434 -10.32 9.39 3.80
N GLY A 435 -9.95 9.06 2.56
CA GLY A 435 -8.55 9.08 2.08
C GLY A 435 -7.89 10.47 2.12
N SER A 436 -8.66 11.56 2.05
CA SER A 436 -8.13 12.93 2.22
C SER A 436 -7.42 13.14 3.57
N ILE A 437 -7.85 12.43 4.62
CA ILE A 437 -7.20 12.46 5.94
C ILE A 437 -5.79 11.87 5.84
N THR A 438 -5.60 10.82 5.06
CA THR A 438 -4.28 10.21 4.84
C THR A 438 -3.33 11.19 4.13
N LYS A 439 -3.82 11.92 3.12
CA LYS A 439 -3.03 12.96 2.42
C LYS A 439 -2.66 14.12 3.37
N GLN A 440 -3.62 14.59 4.15
CA GLN A 440 -3.42 15.63 5.16
C GLN A 440 -2.32 15.22 6.16
N LEU A 441 -2.42 14.01 6.73
CA LEU A 441 -1.43 13.46 7.65
C LEU A 441 -0.05 13.29 7.01
N GLY A 442 0.01 12.92 5.73
CA GLY A 442 1.27 12.84 4.99
C GLY A 442 1.97 14.20 4.92
N LYS A 443 1.23 15.24 4.55
CA LYS A 443 1.73 16.62 4.42
C LYS A 443 2.05 17.30 5.75
N MET A 444 1.58 16.78 6.88
CA MET A 444 1.93 17.35 8.19
C MET A 444 3.45 17.27 8.44
N PRO A 445 4.10 18.37 8.83
CA PRO A 445 5.47 18.30 9.33
C PRO A 445 5.56 17.39 10.55
N PHE A 446 6.72 16.75 10.74
CA PHE A 446 6.98 15.84 11.86
C PHE A 446 6.54 16.38 13.23
N VAL A 447 6.96 17.60 13.54
CA VAL A 447 6.68 18.26 14.84
C VAL A 447 5.18 18.50 15.01
N LEU A 448 4.48 18.87 13.93
CA LEU A 448 3.04 19.08 13.95
C LEU A 448 2.30 17.78 14.21
N PHE A 449 2.70 16.69 13.56
CA PHE A 449 2.10 15.37 13.78
C PHE A 449 2.30 14.87 15.22
N ALA A 450 3.52 14.98 15.76
CA ALA A 450 3.80 14.60 17.14
C ALA A 450 2.96 15.41 18.15
N THR A 451 2.87 16.73 17.92
CA THR A 451 2.05 17.64 18.75
C THR A 451 0.57 17.30 18.64
N PHE A 452 0.09 17.01 17.43
CA PHE A 452 -1.29 16.57 17.19
C PHE A 452 -1.62 15.28 17.94
N CYS A 453 -0.75 14.27 17.89
CA CYS A 453 -0.95 13.01 18.62
C CYS A 453 -1.04 13.22 20.13
N TYR A 454 -0.26 14.14 20.68
CA TYR A 454 -0.30 14.49 22.10
C TYR A 454 -1.58 15.28 22.45
N GLN A 455 -1.90 16.34 21.72
CA GLN A 455 -3.05 17.20 22.00
C GLN A 455 -4.39 16.49 21.76
N SER A 456 -4.46 15.61 20.77
CA SER A 456 -5.66 14.87 20.41
C SER A 456 -5.73 13.48 21.05
N GLN A 457 -4.88 13.19 22.06
CA GLN A 457 -4.83 11.89 22.74
C GLN A 457 -6.22 11.37 23.15
N PRO A 458 -7.14 12.15 23.76
CA PRO A 458 -8.44 11.62 24.16
C PRO A 458 -9.29 11.15 22.96
N VAL A 459 -9.22 11.89 21.85
CA VAL A 459 -9.97 11.57 20.62
C VAL A 459 -9.39 10.32 19.95
N ILE A 460 -8.06 10.23 19.89
CA ILE A 460 -7.35 9.07 19.35
C ILE A 460 -7.64 7.84 20.20
N GLU A 461 -7.53 7.91 21.52
CA GLU A 461 -7.82 6.78 22.41
C GLU A 461 -9.27 6.30 22.32
N ALA A 462 -10.23 7.22 22.22
CA ALA A 462 -11.64 6.85 22.02
C ALA A 462 -11.85 6.10 20.71
N TRP A 463 -11.11 6.47 19.66
CA TRP A 463 -11.14 5.76 18.38
C TRP A 463 -10.46 4.39 18.45
N ARG A 464 -9.31 4.28 19.13
CA ARG A 464 -8.58 3.01 19.34
C ARG A 464 -9.38 1.97 20.14
N LYS A 465 -10.26 2.42 21.04
CA LYS A 465 -11.12 1.54 21.84
C LYS A 465 -12.31 0.97 21.05
N CYS A 466 -12.56 1.45 19.83
CA CYS A 466 -13.60 0.89 18.97
C CYS A 466 -13.20 -0.51 18.48
N ASN A 467 -13.99 -1.53 18.79
CA ASN A 467 -13.81 -2.90 18.32
C ASN A 467 -15.10 -3.43 17.66
N ALA A 468 -15.10 -4.70 17.23
CA ALA A 468 -16.24 -5.33 16.58
C ALA A 468 -17.52 -5.36 17.44
N ASP A 469 -17.39 -5.32 18.77
CA ASP A 469 -18.50 -5.30 19.73
C ASP A 469 -19.07 -3.90 19.97
N THR A 470 -18.34 -2.86 19.56
CA THR A 470 -18.76 -1.47 19.74
C THR A 470 -19.92 -1.12 18.83
N SER A 471 -20.94 -0.41 19.35
CA SER A 471 -22.09 -0.04 18.52
C SER A 471 -21.69 0.83 17.31
N LYS A 472 -22.32 0.60 16.16
CA LYS A 472 -22.06 1.33 14.90
C LYS A 472 -22.11 2.85 15.06
N ARG A 473 -23.02 3.36 15.91
CA ARG A 473 -23.17 4.80 16.15
C ARG A 473 -21.92 5.37 16.82
N ILE A 474 -21.38 4.68 17.82
CA ILE A 474 -20.18 5.10 18.55
C ILE A 474 -18.96 5.02 17.63
N GLN A 475 -18.79 3.91 16.89
CA GLN A 475 -17.73 3.76 15.89
C GLN A 475 -17.72 4.94 14.89
N LYS A 476 -18.89 5.31 14.35
CA LYS A 476 -19.04 6.42 13.40
C LYS A 476 -18.73 7.78 14.02
N ILE A 477 -19.14 8.03 15.27
CA ILE A 477 -18.86 9.29 15.97
C ILE A 477 -17.35 9.42 16.22
N ASN A 478 -16.71 8.40 16.79
CA ASN A 478 -15.28 8.45 17.10
C ASN A 478 -14.43 8.59 15.84
N THR A 479 -14.80 7.88 14.76
CA THR A 479 -14.12 8.00 13.46
C THR A 479 -14.26 9.41 12.87
N ARG A 480 -15.42 10.05 13.00
CA ARG A 480 -15.64 11.45 12.57
C ARG A 480 -14.88 12.45 13.43
N ASN A 481 -14.79 12.22 14.74
CA ASN A 481 -14.05 13.11 15.64
C ASN A 481 -12.55 13.11 15.31
N VAL A 482 -11.97 11.95 14.98
CA VAL A 482 -10.58 11.86 14.51
C VAL A 482 -10.40 12.62 13.20
N ALA A 483 -11.27 12.39 12.20
CA ALA A 483 -11.19 13.09 10.93
C ALA A 483 -11.26 14.61 11.11
N TYR A 484 -12.18 15.10 11.95
CA TYR A 484 -12.33 16.51 12.27
C TYR A 484 -11.09 17.07 12.99
N ALA A 485 -10.52 16.34 13.95
CA ALA A 485 -9.33 16.78 14.67
C ALA A 485 -8.11 16.90 13.75
N VAL A 486 -7.96 15.97 12.78
CA VAL A 486 -6.90 16.05 11.76
C VAL A 486 -7.09 17.27 10.87
N GLU A 487 -8.31 17.49 10.38
CA GLU A 487 -8.64 18.64 9.53
C GLU A 487 -8.34 19.95 10.26
N GLN A 488 -8.74 20.06 11.53
CA GLN A 488 -8.46 21.23 12.37
C GLN A 488 -6.96 21.46 12.59
N ALA A 489 -6.18 20.39 12.78
CA ALA A 489 -4.72 20.50 12.93
C ALA A 489 -4.01 20.87 11.62
N CYS A 490 -4.58 20.48 10.48
CA CYS A 490 -4.09 20.85 9.15
C CYS A 490 -4.49 22.26 8.71
N GLN A 491 -5.54 22.85 9.29
CA GLN A 491 -5.89 24.25 9.07
C GLN A 491 -4.87 25.18 9.74
N GLN A 492 -3.66 25.26 9.18
CA GLN A 492 -2.87 26.47 9.29
C GLN A 492 -3.63 27.54 8.49
N LYS A 493 -4.27 28.48 9.18
CA LYS A 493 -4.94 29.64 8.57
C LYS A 493 -3.95 30.41 7.70
N SER A 494 -3.94 30.09 6.41
CA SER A 494 -3.24 30.85 5.39
C SER A 494 -4.07 32.10 5.09
N LEU A 495 -3.46 33.28 5.19
CA LEU A 495 -4.04 34.57 4.77
C LEU A 495 -4.63 34.53 3.35
N LYS A 496 -4.09 33.67 2.45
CA LYS A 496 -4.57 33.50 1.08
C LYS A 496 -5.88 32.70 1.02
N GLY A 497 -6.04 31.71 1.91
CA GLY A 497 -7.29 30.96 2.10
C GLY A 497 -8.38 31.82 2.72
N ASP A 498 -8.02 32.62 3.74
CA ASP A 498 -8.91 33.65 4.31
C ASP A 498 -9.35 34.66 3.24
N GLY A 499 -8.48 35.01 2.29
CA GLY A 499 -8.81 35.89 1.18
C GLY A 499 -9.87 35.31 0.23
N ILE A 500 -9.77 34.01 -0.10
CA ILE A 500 -10.74 33.33 -0.97
C ILE A 500 -12.06 33.09 -0.23
N ASP A 501 -12.01 32.70 1.04
CA ASP A 501 -13.23 32.55 1.85
C ASP A 501 -13.88 33.91 2.17
N MET A 502 -13.10 34.98 2.36
CA MET A 502 -13.63 36.36 2.40
C MET A 502 -14.23 36.78 1.07
N LEU A 503 -13.62 36.44 -0.06
CA LEU A 503 -14.17 36.74 -1.38
C LEU A 503 -15.49 36.01 -1.61
N TRP A 504 -15.57 34.73 -1.27
CA TRP A 504 -16.81 33.95 -1.32
C TRP A 504 -17.87 34.48 -0.35
N SER A 505 -17.48 34.85 0.87
CA SER A 505 -18.38 35.46 1.85
C SER A 505 -18.89 36.82 1.36
N ALA A 506 -18.05 37.62 0.70
CA ALA A 506 -18.43 38.89 0.10
C ALA A 506 -19.34 38.70 -1.13
N LEU A 507 -19.10 37.66 -1.94
CA LEU A 507 -19.92 37.33 -3.10
C LEU A 507 -21.31 36.83 -2.67
N VAL A 508 -21.35 35.97 -1.65
CA VAL A 508 -22.61 35.51 -1.03
C VAL A 508 -23.34 36.67 -0.36
N ALA A 509 -22.65 37.54 0.39
CA ALA A 509 -23.23 38.75 0.96
C ALA A 509 -23.77 39.69 -0.13
N GLY A 510 -23.05 39.84 -1.25
CA GLY A 510 -23.48 40.62 -2.41
C GLY A 510 -24.74 40.04 -3.07
N VAL A 511 -24.81 38.72 -3.27
CA VAL A 511 -26.00 38.05 -3.81
C VAL A 511 -27.18 38.16 -2.84
N LEU A 512 -26.96 38.01 -1.53
CA LEU A 512 -28.00 38.17 -0.51
C LEU A 512 -28.50 39.63 -0.42
N ALA A 513 -27.61 40.61 -0.54
CA ALA A 513 -27.98 42.02 -0.61
C ALA A 513 -28.78 42.34 -1.88
N LEU A 514 -28.41 41.74 -3.02
CA LEU A 514 -29.13 41.90 -4.29
C LEU A 514 -30.51 41.23 -4.23
N LEU A 515 -30.62 40.04 -3.62
CA LEU A 515 -31.89 39.37 -3.38
C LEU A 515 -32.78 40.14 -2.39
N SER A 516 -32.19 40.76 -1.36
CA SER A 516 -32.91 41.64 -0.43
C SER A 516 -33.48 42.86 -1.17
N ALA A 517 -32.65 43.55 -1.96
CA ALA A 517 -33.04 44.72 -2.74
C ALA A 517 -34.08 44.40 -3.83
N LEU A 518 -33.98 43.23 -4.47
CA LEU A 518 -34.97 42.77 -5.44
C LEU A 518 -36.27 42.32 -4.76
N SER A 519 -36.21 41.76 -3.54
CA SER A 519 -37.41 41.42 -2.78
C SER A 519 -38.18 42.68 -2.37
N ASP A 520 -37.46 43.74 -1.98
CA ASP A 520 -38.04 45.04 -1.62
C ASP A 520 -38.74 45.70 -2.81
N ASN A 521 -38.20 45.56 -4.03
CA ASN A 521 -38.77 46.18 -5.22
C ASN A 521 -39.85 45.35 -5.95
N VAL A 522 -39.81 44.02 -5.87
CA VAL A 522 -40.69 43.14 -6.66
C VAL A 522 -41.75 42.44 -5.82
N TRP A 523 -41.46 42.10 -4.56
CA TRP A 523 -42.34 41.25 -3.73
C TRP A 523 -43.08 41.99 -2.62
N PHE A 524 -42.52 43.10 -2.12
CA PHE A 524 -43.08 43.85 -0.99
C PHE A 524 -43.89 45.10 -1.40
N ASN A 525 -44.66 45.01 -2.48
CA ASN A 525 -45.70 46.01 -2.77
C ASN A 525 -46.89 45.84 -1.81
N GLY A 526 -46.80 46.45 -0.63
CA GLY A 526 -47.91 46.85 0.25
C GLY A 526 -48.81 45.78 0.87
N LYS A 527 -48.68 44.49 0.54
CA LYS A 527 -49.56 43.40 1.05
C LYS A 527 -48.86 42.11 1.49
N SER A 528 -47.54 42.12 1.66
CA SER A 528 -46.85 40.91 2.11
C SER A 528 -46.97 40.76 3.64
N PRO A 529 -47.37 39.59 4.16
CA PRO A 529 -47.47 39.37 5.59
C PRO A 529 -46.10 39.44 6.26
N ILE A 530 -46.00 40.12 7.40
CA ILE A 530 -44.77 40.35 8.18
C ILE A 530 -43.97 39.06 8.43
N TRP A 531 -44.66 37.93 8.58
CA TRP A 531 -44.03 36.62 8.76
C TRP A 531 -43.16 36.18 7.58
N LEU A 532 -43.48 36.62 6.35
CA LEU A 532 -42.72 36.30 5.14
C LEU A 532 -41.37 37.06 5.11
N VAL A 533 -41.35 38.31 5.58
CA VAL A 533 -40.11 39.10 5.78
C VAL A 533 -39.20 38.39 6.79
N VAL A 534 -39.76 37.94 7.90
CA VAL A 534 -39.01 37.25 8.96
C VAL A 534 -38.44 35.91 8.46
N MET A 535 -39.20 35.15 7.66
CA MET A 535 -38.74 33.89 7.06
C MET A 535 -37.60 34.11 6.05
N VAL A 536 -37.67 35.15 5.22
CA VAL A 536 -36.61 35.49 4.27
C VAL A 536 -35.35 35.94 5.00
N ALA A 537 -35.46 36.79 6.02
CA ALA A 537 -34.33 37.22 6.84
C ALA A 537 -33.68 36.04 7.60
N TRP A 538 -34.50 35.12 8.12
CA TRP A 538 -34.03 33.90 8.78
C TRP A 538 -33.30 32.96 7.81
N PHE A 539 -33.84 32.80 6.59
CA PHE A 539 -33.22 32.00 5.54
C PHE A 539 -31.87 32.59 5.11
N ILE A 540 -31.81 33.90 4.87
CA ILE A 540 -30.58 34.64 4.54
C ILE A 540 -29.50 34.45 5.63
N GLY A 541 -29.87 34.50 6.90
CA GLY A 541 -28.94 34.31 8.02
C GLY A 541 -28.43 32.87 8.19
N ILE A 542 -29.14 31.87 7.67
CA ILE A 542 -28.81 30.45 7.84
C ILE A 542 -28.11 29.84 6.63
N VAL A 543 -28.27 30.42 5.44
CA VAL A 543 -27.63 29.95 4.20
C VAL A 543 -26.11 29.79 4.32
N PRO A 544 -25.33 30.70 4.95
CA PRO A 544 -23.89 30.50 5.13
C PRO A 544 -23.58 29.23 5.94
N ASN A 545 -24.28 29.03 7.06
CA ASN A 545 -24.13 27.82 7.87
C ASN A 545 -24.56 26.54 7.12
N LEU A 546 -25.60 26.61 6.29
CA LEU A 546 -26.03 25.47 5.46
C LEU A 546 -25.03 25.15 4.34
N ILE A 547 -24.37 26.16 3.77
CA ILE A 547 -23.31 25.98 2.78
C ILE A 547 -22.09 25.37 3.43
N ASP A 548 -21.69 25.79 4.63
CA ASP A 548 -20.58 25.18 5.36
C ASP A 548 -20.89 23.74 5.75
N ILE A 549 -22.13 23.46 6.21
CA ILE A 549 -22.61 22.10 6.44
C ILE A 549 -22.62 21.27 5.15
N ALA A 550 -23.00 21.86 4.02
CA ALA A 550 -23.04 21.18 2.72
C ALA A 550 -21.63 20.91 2.17
N LYS A 551 -20.70 21.88 2.25
CA LYS A 551 -19.28 21.73 1.91
C LYS A 551 -18.64 20.67 2.79
N TRP A 552 -18.92 20.66 4.10
CA TRP A 552 -18.48 19.62 5.02
C TRP A 552 -19.06 18.25 4.66
N LEU A 553 -20.36 18.16 4.33
CA LEU A 553 -20.99 16.91 3.90
C LEU A 553 -20.47 16.39 2.55
N LEU A 554 -20.08 17.30 1.64
CA LEU A 554 -19.59 16.98 0.30
C LEU A 554 -18.08 16.68 0.27
N GLY A 555 -17.25 17.40 1.03
CA GLY A 555 -15.81 17.15 1.19
C GLY A 555 -15.51 15.78 1.81
N VAL A 556 -16.47 15.20 2.52
CA VAL A 556 -16.38 13.85 3.09
C VAL A 556 -16.59 12.73 2.04
N ARG A 557 -16.93 13.04 0.78
CA ARG A 557 -17.04 12.06 -0.32
C ARG A 557 -15.74 11.96 -1.14
N SER A 558 -14.65 11.49 -0.53
CA SER A 558 -13.50 11.03 -1.32
C SER A 558 -13.81 9.68 -1.98
N SER A 559 -13.27 9.52 -3.18
CA SER A 559 -13.11 8.25 -3.90
C SER A 559 -12.30 7.23 -3.12
N PHE A 560 -11.43 7.63 -2.19
CA PHE A 560 -10.54 6.74 -1.45
C PHE A 560 -10.94 6.66 0.03
N LYS A 561 -10.73 5.48 0.62
CA LYS A 561 -11.10 5.21 2.00
C LYS A 561 -10.02 4.40 2.70
N THR A 562 -9.70 4.80 3.91
CA THR A 562 -8.93 3.96 4.83
C THR A 562 -9.88 3.07 5.61
N VAL A 563 -9.67 1.76 5.54
CA VAL A 563 -10.49 0.73 6.17
C VAL A 563 -9.67 0.00 7.21
N VAL A 564 -10.07 0.08 8.47
CA VAL A 564 -9.50 -0.71 9.57
C VAL A 564 -10.40 -1.93 9.76
N TYR A 565 -9.88 -3.15 9.66
CA TYR A 565 -10.61 -4.37 9.95
C TYR A 565 -10.41 -4.77 11.42
N LEU A 566 -11.51 -4.98 12.13
CA LEU A 566 -11.56 -5.14 13.59
C LEU A 566 -11.52 -6.61 14.05
N GLU A 567 -11.28 -7.54 13.11
CA GLU A 567 -11.26 -9.00 13.28
C GLU A 567 -9.85 -9.58 13.31
#